data_AF-D2RRE1-F1
#
_entry.id   AF-D2RRE1-F1
#
_cell.length_a   1.000
_cell.length_b   1.000
_cell.length_c   1.000
_cell.angle_alpha   90.00
_cell.angle_beta   90.00
_cell.angle_gamma   90.00
#
_symmetry.space_group_name_H-M   'P 1'
#
loop_
_entity.id
_entity.type
_entity.pdbx_description
1 polymer ?
#
loop_
_entity_poly.entity_id
_entity_poly.type
_entity_poly.pdbx_seq_one_letter_code
_entity_poly.pdbx_strand_id
1 'polypeptide(L)' 'MTVAEQLEYECVACGHRETVADALVSTCRRCGGEMRNVDPIRE' A
#
# COMPACT_ATOMS: atom_id res chain seq x y z
N MET A 1 23.02 1.99 -0.55
CA MET A 1 22.01 1.05 -0.02
C MET A 1 20.67 1.59 -0.49
N THR A 2 20.10 1.02 -1.55
CA THR A 2 18.76 1.39 -2.01
C THR A 2 17.79 0.79 -1.00
N VAL A 3 17.33 1.62 -0.06
CA VAL A 3 16.19 1.27 0.79
C VAL A 3 15.07 0.97 -0.18
N ALA A 4 14.67 -0.29 -0.30
CA ALA A 4 13.36 -0.59 -0.86
C ALA A 4 12.41 0.10 0.11
N GLU A 5 11.94 1.30 -0.26
CA GLU A 5 10.93 2.01 0.50
C GLU A 5 9.77 1.03 0.62
N GLN A 6 9.57 0.51 1.83
CA GLN A 6 8.47 -0.39 2.11
C GLN A 6 7.21 0.46 1.97
N LEU A 7 6.62 0.44 0.79
CA LEU A 7 5.41 1.18 0.51
C LEU A 7 4.27 0.43 1.21
N GLU A 8 3.75 1.06 2.24
CA GLU A 8 2.52 0.61 2.89
C GLU A 8 1.34 1.06 2.04
N TYR A 9 0.43 0.14 1.73
CA TYR A 9 -0.79 0.45 0.98
C TYR A 9 -2.00 0.20 1.85
N GLU A 10 -2.97 1.10 1.83
CA GLU A 10 -4.26 0.96 2.51
C GLU A 10 -5.38 0.89 1.47
N CYS A 11 -6.26 -0.10 1.64
CA CYS A 11 -7.46 -0.20 0.85
C CYS A 11 -8.49 0.85 1.30
N VAL A 12 -8.91 1.74 0.39
CA VAL A 12 -9.90 2.78 0.68
C VAL A 12 -11.30 2.23 0.97
N ALA A 13 -11.58 0.99 0.54
CA ALA A 13 -12.90 0.38 0.70
C ALA A 13 -13.06 -0.34 2.05
N CYS A 14 -12.00 -0.98 2.56
CA CYS A 14 -12.09 -1.81 3.78
C CYS A 14 -11.05 -1.48 4.86
N GLY A 15 -10.16 -0.51 4.62
CA GLY A 15 -9.09 -0.11 5.52
C GLY A 15 -8.00 -1.17 5.71
N HIS A 16 -7.96 -2.20 4.87
CA HIS A 16 -6.91 -3.23 4.96
C HIS A 16 -5.57 -2.67 4.53
N ARG A 17 -4.55 -2.84 5.38
CA ARG A 17 -3.17 -2.41 5.10
C ARG A 17 -2.31 -3.58 4.68
N GLU A 18 -1.57 -3.40 3.60
CA GLU A 18 -0.66 -4.39 3.05
C GLU A 18 0.68 -3.70 2.76
N THR A 19 1.78 -4.26 3.25
CA THR A 19 3.12 -3.82 2.87
C THR A 19 3.52 -4.59 1.62
N VAL A 20 3.64 -3.90 0.49
CA VAL A 20 4.05 -4.53 -0.78
C VAL A 20 5.40 -3.97 -1.20
N ALA A 21 6.32 -4.89 -1.51
CA ALA A 21 7.65 -4.54 -2.00
C ALA A 21 7.65 -4.08 -3.47
N ASP A 22 6.51 -4.22 -4.16
CA ASP A 22 6.36 -3.97 -5.59
C ASP A 22 5.09 -3.16 -5.84
N ALA A 23 5.24 -2.05 -6.55
CA ALA A 23 4.21 -1.02 -6.72
C ALA A 23 3.02 -1.42 -7.62
N LEU A 24 2.95 -2.67 -8.09
CA LEU A 24 1.93 -3.15 -9.03
C LEU A 24 0.64 -3.65 -8.37
N VAL A 25 0.54 -3.70 -7.04
CA VAL A 25 -0.69 -4.13 -6.36
C VAL A 25 -1.63 -2.94 -6.18
N SER A 26 -2.41 -2.64 -7.22
CA SER A 26 -3.44 -1.59 -7.18
C SER A 26 -4.75 -2.05 -6.52
N THR A 27 -4.88 -3.34 -6.19
CA THR A 27 -6.15 -3.95 -5.80
C THR A 27 -6.02 -4.81 -4.54
N CYS A 28 -6.87 -4.53 -3.55
CA CYS A 28 -6.90 -5.20 -2.25
C CYS A 28 -7.28 -6.67 -2.41
N ARG A 29 -6.46 -7.57 -1.88
CA ARG A 29 -6.72 -9.03 -1.97
C ARG A 29 -7.95 -9.48 -1.19
N ARG A 30 -8.40 -8.67 -0.23
CA ARG A 30 -9.52 -9.02 0.66
C ARG A 30 -10.88 -8.67 0.08
N CYS A 31 -11.00 -7.50 -0.55
CA CYS A 31 -12.30 -6.99 -1.02
C CYS A 31 -12.31 -6.61 -2.50
N GLY A 32 -11.16 -6.66 -3.19
CA GLY A 32 -11.05 -6.20 -4.58
C GLY A 32 -11.09 -4.67 -4.74
N GLY A 33 -11.06 -3.91 -3.65
CA GLY A 33 -11.09 -2.44 -3.66
C GLY A 33 -9.76 -1.81 -4.06
N GLU A 34 -9.79 -0.53 -4.43
CA GLU A 34 -8.58 0.24 -4.74
C GLU A 34 -7.66 0.34 -3.52
N MET A 35 -6.37 0.16 -3.76
CA MET A 35 -5.31 0.39 -2.76
C MET A 35 -4.60 1.71 -3.03
N ARG A 36 -4.32 2.46 -1.96
CA ARG A 36 -3.55 3.70 -2.02
C ARG A 36 -2.30 3.61 -1.18
N ASN A 37 -1.22 4.20 -1.69
CA ASN A 37 0.00 4.40 -0.92
C ASN A 37 -0.32 5.21 0.34
N VAL A 38 0.02 4.64 1.49
CA VAL A 38 0.17 5.36 2.74
C VAL A 38 1.60 5.87 2.72
N ASP A 39 1.82 6.98 2.01
CA ASP A 39 3.11 7.65 2.08
C ASP A 39 3.32 8.06 3.55
N PRO A 40 4.41 7.62 4.21
CA PRO A 40 4.67 8.06 5.57
C PRO A 40 4.90 9.57 5.50
N ILE A 41 4.01 10.35 6.13
CA ILE A 41 4.14 11.80 6.25
C ILE A 41 5.52 12.09 6.86
N ARG A 42 6.49 12.46 6.03
CA ARG A 42 7.78 12.98 6.47
C ARG A 42 7.58 14.45 6.82
N GLU A 43 7.62 14.74 8.11
CA GLU A 43 7.69 16.08 8.70
C GLU A 43 8.98 16.83 8.38
#